data_AF-A0A858RBE3-F1
#
_entry.id   AF-A0A858RBE3-F1
#
_cell.length_a   1.000
_cell.length_b   1.000
_cell.length_c   1.000
_cell.angle_alpha   90.00
_cell.angle_beta   90.00
_cell.angle_gamma   90.00
#
_symmetry.space_group_name_H-M   'P 1'
#
loop_
_entity.id
_entity.type
_entity.pdbx_description
1 polymer ?
#
loop_
_entity_poly.entity_id
_entity_poly.type
_entity_poly.pdbx_seq_one_letter_code
_entity_poly.pdbx_strand_id
1 'polypeptide(L)'
;MTLDQLRRRLRTVHARLGMEGRLALTLDQDVGDRCYVTHWVRPDGSAFEDCRAVGQGTVVECLAALERYAAAYRPQLTAEDVGRTLGLLPRGRLSG
;
A
#
# COMPACT_ATOMS: atom_id res chain seq x y z
N MET A 1 9.26 14.91 -13.83
CA MET A 1 9.53 14.18 -12.56
C MET A 1 10.52 13.07 -12.86
N THR A 2 11.52 12.85 -12.02
CA THR A 2 12.51 11.77 -12.23
C THR A 2 12.06 10.45 -11.60
N LEU A 3 12.66 9.34 -12.03
CA LEU A 3 12.38 8.01 -11.50
C LEU A 3 12.70 7.91 -10.00
N ASP A 4 13.75 8.60 -9.53
CA ASP A 4 14.12 8.63 -8.12
C ASP A 4 13.15 9.44 -7.26
N GLN A 5 12.64 10.56 -7.78
CA GLN A 5 11.58 11.32 -7.13
C GLN A 5 10.31 10.48 -6.99
N LEU A 6 9.94 9.74 -8.04
CA LEU A 6 8.81 8.82 -8.03
C LEU A 6 8.99 7.72 -6.97
N ARG A 7 10.15 7.04 -6.97
CA ARG A 7 10.50 6.00 -5.98
C ARG A 7 10.43 6.54 -4.54
N ARG A 8 10.95 7.74 -4.30
CA ARG A 8 10.90 8.37 -2.97
C ARG A 8 9.46 8.61 -2.53
N ARG A 9 8.61 9.16 -3.40
CA ARG A 9 7.19 9.39 -3.10
C ARG A 9 6.44 8.08 -2.81
N LEU A 10 6.64 7.05 -3.64
CA LEU A 10 6.01 5.75 -3.43
C LEU A 10 6.42 5.14 -2.07
N ARG A 11 7.70 5.20 -1.70
CA ARG A 11 8.16 4.75 -0.37
C ARG A 11 7.53 5.54 0.78
N THR A 12 7.44 6.86 0.64
CA THR A 12 6.80 7.71 1.66
C THR A 12 5.32 7.36 1.84
N VAL A 13 4.60 7.11 0.76
CA VAL A 13 3.18 6.71 0.86
C VAL A 13 3.05 5.29 1.41
N HIS A 14 3.86 4.34 0.95
CA HIS A 14 3.87 2.96 1.47
C HIS A 14 4.08 2.93 2.99
N ALA A 15 5.03 3.72 3.50
CA ALA A 15 5.27 3.83 4.94
C ALA A 15 4.03 4.32 5.74
N ARG A 16 3.13 5.10 5.13
CA ARG A 16 1.88 5.56 5.77
C ARG A 16 0.79 4.49 5.77
N LEU A 17 0.77 3.62 4.75
CA LEU A 17 -0.17 2.52 4.66
C LEU A 17 0.17 1.37 5.62
N GLY A 18 1.42 1.30 6.08
CA GLY A 18 1.90 0.31 7.04
C GLY A 18 2.56 -0.89 6.38
N MET A 19 2.82 -1.92 7.18
CA MET A 19 3.52 -3.14 6.75
C MET A 19 2.62 -4.14 6.01
N GLU A 20 1.30 -3.93 6.06
CA GLU A 20 0.29 -4.86 5.57
C GLU A 20 -0.24 -4.43 4.21
N GLY A 21 0.64 -4.42 3.23
CA GLY A 21 0.22 -4.27 1.84
C GLY A 21 1.34 -3.97 0.86
N ARG A 22 1.05 -4.22 -0.41
CA ARG A 22 1.93 -3.91 -1.54
C ARG A 22 1.25 -2.87 -2.41
N LEU A 23 2.00 -1.82 -2.75
CA LEU A 23 1.62 -0.89 -3.80
C LEU A 23 2.20 -1.37 -5.13
N ALA A 24 1.38 -1.41 -6.16
CA ALA A 24 1.83 -1.60 -7.53
C ALA A 24 1.43 -0.37 -8.36
N LEU A 25 2.43 0.27 -8.97
CA LEU A 25 2.26 1.33 -9.95
C LEU A 25 2.70 0.78 -11.31
N THR A 26 1.75 0.72 -12.23
CA THR A 26 1.95 0.22 -13.60
C THR A 26 1.94 1.41 -14.54
N LEU A 27 2.93 1.47 -15.44
CA LEU A 27 3.00 2.44 -16.51
C LEU A 27 2.70 1.72 -17.82
N ASP A 28 1.72 2.24 -18.55
CA ASP A 28 1.42 1.82 -19.92
C ASP A 28 2.43 2.48 -20.85
N GLN A 29 3.15 1.66 -21.62
CA GLN A 29 4.18 2.14 -22.55
C GLN A 29 3.62 2.43 -23.94
N ASP A 30 2.43 1.94 -24.26
CA ASP A 30 1.83 2.01 -25.60
C ASP A 30 0.83 3.17 -25.71
N VAL A 31 0.17 3.57 -24.62
CA VAL A 31 -0.86 4.61 -24.63
C VAL A 31 -0.54 5.75 -23.66
N GLY A 32 0.10 6.80 -24.18
CA GLY A 32 0.01 8.18 -23.68
C GLY A 32 0.22 8.40 -22.17
N ASP A 33 1.36 7.96 -21.62
CA ASP A 33 1.74 8.14 -20.21
C ASP A 33 0.67 7.70 -19.19
N ARG A 34 -0.15 6.71 -19.57
CA ARG A 34 -1.16 6.17 -18.67
C ARG A 34 -0.49 5.38 -17.55
N CYS A 35 -1.04 5.56 -16.38
CA CYS A 35 -0.61 4.98 -15.14
C CYS A 35 -1.83 4.36 -14.46
N TYR A 36 -1.59 3.25 -13.78
CA TYR A 36 -2.55 2.57 -12.92
C TYR A 36 -1.90 2.25 -11.58
N VAL A 37 -2.61 2.51 -10.48
CA VAL A 37 -2.13 2.20 -9.12
C VAL A 37 -3.12 1.29 -8.41
N THR A 38 -2.58 0.22 -7.82
CA THR A 38 -3.32 -0.71 -6.95
C THR A 38 -2.66 -0.86 -5.60
N HIS A 39 -3.48 -1.16 -4.60
CA HIS A 39 -3.05 -1.56 -3.27
C HIS A 39 -3.53 -2.97 -2.98
N TRP A 40 -2.59 -3.87 -2.71
CA TRP A 40 -2.85 -5.26 -2.36
C TRP A 40 -2.69 -5.41 -0.85
N VAL A 41 -3.77 -5.69 -0.14
CA VAL A 41 -3.77 -5.89 1.31
C VAL A 41 -3.53 -7.36 1.63
N ARG A 42 -2.82 -7.62 2.73
CA ARG A 42 -2.63 -8.96 3.29
C ARG A 42 -3.12 -8.97 4.75
N PRO A 43 -4.44 -9.07 4.97
CA PRO A 43 -5.04 -8.87 6.29
C PRO A 43 -4.76 -10.00 7.29
N ASP A 44 -4.42 -11.20 6.83
CA ASP A 44 -4.18 -12.38 7.67
C ASP A 44 -2.71 -12.85 7.67
N GLY A 45 -1.83 -12.09 7.01
CA GLY A 45 -0.42 -12.44 6.86
C GLY A 45 -0.12 -13.57 5.86
N SER A 46 -1.13 -14.26 5.30
CA SER A 46 -0.94 -15.48 4.51
C SER A 46 -0.87 -15.20 3.00
N ALA A 47 -1.75 -14.34 2.47
CA ALA A 47 -1.81 -14.02 1.04
C ALA A 47 -2.28 -12.59 0.72
N PHE A 48 -1.88 -12.07 -0.44
CA PHE A 48 -2.42 -10.80 -0.95
C PHE A 48 -3.80 -11.04 -1.56
N GLU A 49 -4.85 -10.95 -0.74
CA GLU A 49 -6.19 -11.39 -1.12
C GLU A 49 -7.10 -10.24 -1.59
N ASP A 50 -6.89 -9.01 -1.09
CA ASP A 50 -7.73 -7.86 -1.41
C ASP A 50 -6.97 -6.84 -2.27
N CYS A 51 -7.29 -6.82 -3.57
CA CYS A 51 -6.77 -5.85 -4.53
C CYS A 51 -7.72 -4.66 -4.67
N ARG A 52 -7.24 -3.48 -4.30
CA ARG A 52 -7.99 -2.23 -4.42
C ARG A 52 -7.43 -1.38 -5.54
N ALA A 53 -8.31 -0.96 -6.44
CA ALA A 53 -8.01 0.08 -7.43
C ALA A 53 -7.89 1.44 -6.71
N VAL A 54 -6.72 2.06 -6.79
CA VAL A 54 -6.42 3.34 -6.12
C VAL A 54 -6.59 4.52 -7.07
N GLY A 55 -6.13 4.38 -8.32
CA GLY A 55 -6.22 5.45 -9.31
C GLY A 55 -5.72 5.04 -10.69
N GLN A 56 -6.16 5.81 -11.69
CA GLN A 56 -5.74 5.71 -13.07
C GLN A 56 -5.63 7.10 -13.69
N GLY A 57 -4.78 7.27 -14.71
CA GLY A 57 -4.60 8.54 -15.41
C GLY A 57 -3.13 8.77 -15.74
N THR A 58 -2.67 10.01 -15.74
CA THR A 58 -1.25 10.34 -15.81
C THR A 58 -0.51 9.94 -14.53
N VAL A 59 0.82 9.88 -14.58
CA VAL A 59 1.66 9.63 -13.38
C VAL A 59 1.35 10.62 -12.24
N VAL A 60 1.07 11.88 -12.56
CA VAL A 60 0.74 12.91 -11.56
C VAL A 60 -0.60 12.62 -10.90
N GLU A 61 -1.62 12.26 -11.69
CA GLU A 61 -2.95 11.92 -11.18
C GLU A 61 -2.93 10.65 -10.33
N CYS A 62 -2.18 9.63 -10.75
CA CYS A 62 -1.93 8.43 -9.97
C CYS A 62 -1.34 8.74 -8.58
N LEU A 63 -0.30 9.58 -8.52
CA LEU A 63 0.33 9.94 -7.26
C LEU A 63 -0.61 10.76 -6.37
N ALA A 64 -1.37 11.69 -6.94
CA ALA A 64 -2.36 12.45 -6.20
C ALA A 64 -3.46 11.54 -5.64
N ALA A 65 -3.93 10.56 -6.43
CA ALA A 65 -4.88 9.56 -5.98
C ALA A 65 -4.31 8.69 -4.84
N LEU A 66 -3.05 8.28 -4.97
CA LEU A 66 -2.35 7.51 -3.95
C LEU A 66 -2.16 8.30 -2.64
N GLU A 67 -1.84 9.58 -2.71
CA GLU A 67 -1.74 10.45 -1.54
C GLU A 67 -3.09 10.61 -0.83
N ARG A 68 -4.19 10.82 -1.58
CA ARG A 68 -5.55 10.85 -1.02
C ARG A 68 -5.94 9.52 -0.38
N TYR A 69 -5.66 8.41 -1.07
CA TYR A 69 -5.91 7.07 -0.57
C TYR A 69 -5.19 6.84 0.76
N ALA A 70 -3.90 7.17 0.85
CA ALA A 70 -3.13 7.01 2.08
C ALA A 70 -3.57 7.93 3.22
N ALA A 71 -4.04 9.14 2.92
CA ALA A 71 -4.59 10.05 3.93
C ALA A 71 -5.90 9.50 4.53
N ALA A 72 -6.72 8.84 3.71
CA ALA A 72 -7.99 8.23 4.11
C ALA A 72 -7.83 6.81 4.66
N TYR A 73 -6.70 6.14 4.38
CA TYR A 73 -6.50 4.75 4.76
C TYR A 73 -6.50 4.60 6.28
N ARG A 74 -7.39 3.74 6.76
CA ARG A 74 -7.43 3.28 8.14
C ARG A 74 -7.09 1.81 8.11
N PRO A 75 -5.94 1.39 8.66
CA PRO A 75 -5.66 -0.03 8.83
C PRO A 75 -6.81 -0.62 9.64
N GLN A 76 -7.43 -1.68 9.13
CA GLN A 76 -8.33 -2.47 9.96
C GLN A 76 -7.45 -3.29 10.89
N LEU A 77 -7.30 -2.83 12.13
CA LEU A 77 -6.59 -3.59 13.15
C LEU A 77 -7.39 -4.86 13.42
N THR A 78 -6.74 -6.01 13.29
CA THR A 78 -7.35 -7.27 13.70
C THR A 78 -7.38 -7.35 15.23
N ALA A 79 -8.23 -8.21 15.78
CA ALA A 79 -8.22 -8.49 17.23
C ALA A 79 -6.85 -8.99 17.71
N GLU A 80 -6.11 -9.68 16.82
CA GLU A 80 -4.75 -10.12 17.09
C GLU A 80 -3.76 -8.94 17.20
N ASP A 81 -3.84 -7.95 16.31
CA ASP A 81 -2.98 -6.75 16.36
C ASP A 81 -3.22 -5.95 17.64
N VAL A 82 -4.48 -5.82 18.04
CA VAL A 82 -4.87 -5.20 19.31
C VAL A 82 -4.31 -6.02 20.48
N GLY A 83 -4.47 -7.35 20.44
CA GLY A 83 -3.93 -8.25 21.46
C GLY A 83 -2.41 -8.16 21.62
N ARG A 84 -1.66 -8.11 20.51
CA ARG A 84 -0.18 -7.94 20.53
C ARG A 84 0.25 -6.56 21.01
N THR A 85 -0.50 -5.52 20.67
CA THR A 85 -0.22 -4.13 21.08
C THR A 85 -0.43 -3.95 22.58
N LEU A 86 -1.50 -4.55 23.12
CA LEU A 86 -1.83 -4.50 24.55
C LEU A 86 -1.03 -5.49 25.41
N GLY A 87 -0.19 -6.33 24.79
CA GLY A 87 0.59 -7.37 25.49
C GLY A 87 -0.25 -8.57 25.95
N LEU A 88 -1.47 -8.71 25.44
CA LEU A 88 -2.36 -9.85 25.69
C LEU A 88 -2.01 -11.07 24.85
N LEU A 89 -1.34 -10.86 23.71
CA LEU A 89 -0.79 -11.92 22.87
C LEU A 89 0.73 -11.76 22.77
N PRO A 90 1.50 -12.86 22.77
CA PRO A 90 2.94 -12.78 22.56
C PRO A 90 3.25 -12.13 21.20
N ARG A 91 4.29 -11.28 21.17
CA ARG A 91 4.86 -10.77 19.92
C ARG A 91 5.60 -11.92 19.24
N GLY A 92 4.88 -12.76 18.51
CA GLY A 92 5.42 -13.99 17.94
C GLY A 92 6.59 -13.73 16.97
N ARG A 93 7.74 -14.38 17.24
CA ARG A 93 8.59 -14.93 16.18
C ARG A 93 7.85 -16.16 15.64
N LEU A 94 7.54 -16.17 14.35
CA LEU A 94 7.40 -17.43 13.64
C LEU A 94 8.79 -17.80 13.14
N SER A 95 9.45 -18.71 13.87
CA SER A 95 10.60 -19.44 13.36
C SER A 95 10.08 -20.41 12.30
N GLY A 96 10.58 -20.25 11.07
CA GLY A 96 10.73 -21.31 10.09
C GLY A 96 12.20 -21.38 9.74
#